data_AF-A0A2J8PC07-F1
#
_entry.id   AF-A0A2J8PC07-F1
#
_cell.length_a   1.000
_cell.length_b   1.000
_cell.length_c   1.000
_cell.angle_alpha   90.00
_cell.angle_beta   90.00
_cell.angle_gamma   90.00
#
_symmetry.space_group_name_H-M   'P 1'
#
loop_
_entity.id
_entity.type
_entity.pdbx_description
1 polymer ?
#
loop_
_entity_poly.entity_id
_entity_poly.type
_entity_poly.pdbx_seq_one_letter_code
_entity_poly.pdbx_strand_id
1 'polypeptide(L)'
;SVQSPAQQQVPARPGAPSVQVPPPFLLQNQYEPVQPHWFYCKEVEYKQLWMPFSVFDSLNLEEIYNSVQPDPESVVLGTDGGRYDVYLYDRIRKAAYWEEEPAEVRRCTWFYKGDTDSRFIPYTEEFSEKLEVWVLYFFMSFFKKCRSYIHW
;
A
#
# COMPACT_ATOMS: atom_id res chain seq x y z
N SER A 1 74.10 28.97 40.70
CA SER A 1 74.61 27.69 40.16
C SER A 1 73.92 26.61 40.98
N VAL A 2 72.89 25.88 40.53
CA VAL A 2 72.69 25.17 39.25
C VAL A 2 71.17 25.18 38.94
N GLN A 3 70.77 25.48 37.71
CA GLN A 3 69.38 25.29 37.21
C GLN A 3 69.41 24.17 36.16
N SER A 4 68.58 23.13 36.38
CA SER A 4 68.45 21.95 35.53
C SER A 4 67.49 22.19 34.34
N PRO A 5 67.60 21.43 33.23
CA PRO A 5 66.93 21.74 31.97
C PRO A 5 65.52 21.16 31.83
N ALA A 6 64.75 21.83 30.97
CA ALA A 6 63.36 21.59 30.61
C ALA A 6 63.10 20.21 29.98
N GLN A 7 62.00 19.56 30.37
CA GLN A 7 61.40 18.45 29.63
C GLN A 7 60.31 18.98 28.68
N GLN A 8 60.54 18.81 27.38
CA GLN A 8 59.58 19.05 26.31
C GLN A 8 58.42 18.04 26.38
N GLN A 9 57.20 18.56 26.52
CA GLN A 9 55.97 17.77 26.43
C GLN A 9 55.46 17.83 24.98
N VAL A 10 55.40 16.67 24.32
CA VAL A 10 54.93 16.52 22.93
C VAL A 10 53.42 16.78 22.85
N PRO A 11 52.91 17.60 21.90
CA PRO A 11 51.48 17.81 21.73
C PRO A 11 50.77 16.56 21.22
N ALA A 12 49.68 16.17 21.90
CA ALA A 12 48.78 15.11 21.47
C ALA A 12 48.11 15.46 20.13
N ARG A 13 48.03 14.47 19.23
CA ARG A 13 47.42 14.61 17.89
C ARG A 13 45.89 14.78 17.97
N PRO A 14 45.27 15.45 16.97
CA PRO A 14 43.85 15.80 16.99
C PRO A 14 42.94 14.58 16.97
N GLY A 15 41.82 14.68 17.68
CA GLY A 15 40.75 13.68 17.72
C GLY A 15 40.17 13.41 16.33
N ALA A 16 40.14 12.14 15.94
CA ALA A 16 39.41 11.70 14.76
C ALA A 16 37.89 11.87 14.98
N PRO A 17 37.13 12.32 13.97
CA PRO A 17 35.67 12.34 14.07
C PRO A 17 35.15 10.90 14.18
N SER A 18 34.30 10.67 15.19
CA SER A 18 33.55 9.44 15.35
C SER A 18 32.68 9.24 14.11
N VAL A 19 33.06 8.29 13.25
CA VAL A 19 32.17 7.79 12.21
C VAL A 19 31.07 7.04 12.94
N GLN A 20 29.90 7.68 13.06
CA GLN A 20 28.68 7.01 13.47
C GLN A 20 28.41 5.93 12.44
N VAL A 21 28.75 4.68 12.78
CA VAL A 21 28.31 3.52 12.03
C VAL A 21 26.78 3.53 12.11
N PRO A 22 26.05 3.60 10.98
CA PRO A 22 24.61 3.48 11.02
C PRO A 22 24.28 2.15 11.74
N PRO A 23 23.28 2.12 12.64
CA PRO A 23 22.86 0.86 13.25
C PRO A 23 22.63 -0.18 12.14
N PRO A 24 23.03 -1.45 12.35
CA PRO A 24 22.82 -2.49 11.35
C PRO A 24 21.35 -2.48 10.96
N PHE A 25 21.09 -2.44 9.66
CA PHE A 25 19.77 -2.50 9.03
C PHE A 25 19.03 -3.76 9.50
N LEU A 26 18.43 -3.73 10.69
CA LEU A 26 17.83 -4.90 11.33
C LEU A 26 16.37 -5.10 10.95
N LEU A 27 15.85 -4.51 9.87
CA LEU A 27 14.44 -4.69 9.47
C LEU A 27 14.24 -4.48 7.96
N GLN A 28 14.77 -5.35 7.10
CA GLN A 28 14.57 -5.20 5.65
C GLN A 28 13.68 -6.27 4.99
N ASN A 29 13.03 -7.14 5.76
CA ASN A 29 12.10 -8.15 5.22
C ASN A 29 10.80 -8.27 6.07
N GLN A 30 10.23 -7.17 6.54
CA GLN A 30 8.85 -7.20 7.01
C GLN A 30 7.93 -7.08 5.79
N TYR A 31 6.99 -8.01 5.65
CA TYR A 31 5.97 -7.93 4.61
C TYR A 31 5.07 -6.74 4.93
N GLU A 32 5.06 -5.74 4.05
CA GLU A 32 4.10 -4.65 4.07
C GLU A 32 2.89 -5.07 3.23
N PRO A 33 1.67 -5.06 3.79
CA PRO A 33 0.46 -5.37 3.04
C PRO A 33 0.31 -4.48 1.81
N VAL A 34 -0.16 -5.08 0.70
CA VAL A 34 -0.43 -4.34 -0.53
C VAL A 34 -1.49 -3.27 -0.27
N GLN A 35 -1.18 -2.03 -0.63
CA GLN A 35 -2.11 -0.92 -0.48
C GLN A 35 -3.27 -1.06 -1.49
N PRO A 36 -4.54 -1.11 -1.03
CA PRO A 36 -5.69 -1.20 -1.90
C PRO A 36 -5.86 0.06 -2.74
N HIS A 37 -6.37 -0.13 -3.95
CA HIS A 37 -6.75 0.96 -4.84
C HIS A 37 -8.23 0.84 -5.20
N TRP A 38 -8.89 1.98 -5.31
CA TRP A 38 -10.32 2.05 -5.62
C TRP A 38 -10.53 2.31 -7.11
N PHE A 39 -11.45 1.55 -7.71
CA PHE A 39 -11.84 1.68 -9.11
C PHE A 39 -13.35 1.74 -9.25
N TYR A 40 -13.82 2.33 -10.35
CA TYR A 40 -15.21 2.25 -10.76
C TYR A 40 -15.32 1.72 -12.19
N CYS A 41 -16.37 0.98 -12.47
CA CYS A 41 -16.63 0.46 -13.79
C CYS A 41 -17.44 1.45 -14.61
N LYS A 42 -16.88 1.92 -15.72
CA LYS A 42 -17.52 2.84 -16.67
C LYS A 42 -17.79 2.13 -17.98
N GLU A 43 -19.00 2.26 -18.49
CA GLU A 43 -19.29 1.85 -19.86
C GLU A 43 -18.88 2.93 -20.86
N VAL A 44 -18.04 2.56 -21.82
CA VAL A 44 -17.60 3.40 -22.93
C VAL A 44 -17.70 2.57 -24.20
N GLU A 45 -18.48 3.02 -25.20
CA GLU A 45 -18.67 2.30 -26.47
C GLU A 45 -19.10 0.82 -26.27
N TYR A 46 -20.05 0.58 -25.36
CA TYR A 46 -20.54 -0.77 -25.00
C TYR A 46 -19.47 -1.69 -24.39
N LYS A 47 -18.35 -1.13 -23.91
CA LYS A 47 -17.30 -1.86 -23.21
C LYS A 47 -17.18 -1.34 -21.79
N GLN A 48 -17.10 -2.27 -20.86
CA GLN A 48 -16.85 -1.99 -19.45
C GLN A 48 -15.35 -1.70 -19.26
N LEU A 49 -15.05 -0.53 -18.70
CA LEU A 49 -13.71 -0.04 -18.40
C LEU A 49 -13.57 0.23 -16.91
N TRP A 50 -12.55 -0.36 -16.28
CA TRP A 50 -12.20 -0.07 -14.90
C TRP A 50 -11.34 1.17 -14.83
N MET A 51 -11.92 2.24 -14.30
CA MET A 51 -11.28 3.54 -14.15
C MET A 51 -10.82 3.72 -12.71
N PRO A 52 -9.57 4.15 -12.46
CA PRO A 52 -9.12 4.45 -11.10
C PRO A 52 -9.82 5.71 -10.58
N PHE A 53 -10.15 5.72 -9.30
CA PHE A 53 -10.48 6.97 -8.61
C PHE A 53 -9.25 7.87 -8.53
N SER A 54 -9.45 9.16 -8.26
CA SER A 54 -8.33 10.03 -7.93
C SER A 54 -7.63 9.53 -6.66
N VAL A 55 -6.36 9.90 -6.48
CA VAL A 55 -5.62 9.53 -5.25
C VAL A 55 -6.34 10.06 -4.01
N PHE A 56 -6.86 11.29 -4.07
CA PHE A 56 -7.61 11.90 -2.97
C PHE A 56 -8.87 11.11 -2.63
N ASP A 57 -9.70 10.82 -3.64
CA ASP A 57 -10.94 10.06 -3.43
C ASP A 57 -10.63 8.64 -2.93
N SER A 58 -9.59 8.00 -3.47
CA SER A 58 -9.20 6.63 -3.08
C SER A 58 -8.75 6.56 -1.61
N LEU A 59 -7.96 7.53 -1.15
CA LEU A 59 -7.53 7.60 0.25
C LEU A 59 -8.71 7.86 1.19
N ASN A 60 -9.61 8.77 0.81
CA ASN A 60 -10.81 9.06 1.60
C ASN A 60 -11.74 7.84 1.69
N LEU A 61 -11.98 7.15 0.57
CA LEU A 61 -12.73 5.90 0.53
C LEU A 61 -12.11 4.84 1.46
N GLU A 62 -10.79 4.67 1.40
CA GLU A 62 -10.08 3.68 2.22
C GLU A 62 -10.09 4.03 3.71
N GLU A 63 -9.90 5.30 4.07
CA GLU A 63 -9.93 5.76 5.46
C GLU A 63 -11.30 5.49 6.10
N ILE A 64 -12.37 5.87 5.40
CA ILE A 64 -13.73 5.66 5.88
C ILE A 64 -14.08 4.17 5.90
N TYR A 65 -13.67 3.39 4.89
CA TYR A 65 -13.92 1.95 4.85
C TYR A 65 -13.28 1.19 6.03
N ASN A 66 -12.08 1.58 6.46
CA ASN A 66 -11.39 0.95 7.59
C ASN A 66 -11.85 1.50 8.96
N SER A 67 -12.65 2.55 8.98
CA SER A 67 -13.16 3.13 10.22
C SER A 67 -14.41 2.39 10.71
N VAL A 68 -14.67 2.43 12.03
CA VAL A 68 -15.87 1.84 12.61
C VAL A 68 -17.05 2.77 12.35
N GLN A 69 -17.93 2.36 11.43
CA GLN A 69 -19.13 3.12 11.08
C GLN A 69 -20.31 2.65 11.94
N PRO A 70 -21.07 3.57 12.55
CA PRO A 70 -22.19 3.23 13.41
C PRO A 70 -23.36 2.60 12.64
N ASP A 71 -23.52 2.99 11.37
CA ASP A 71 -24.52 2.43 10.45
C ASP A 71 -23.90 2.25 9.04
N PRO A 72 -23.48 1.03 8.68
CA PRO A 72 -22.87 0.75 7.38
C PRO A 72 -23.76 1.12 6.20
N GLU A 73 -25.07 0.97 6.27
CA GLU A 73 -25.96 1.25 5.13
C GLU A 73 -26.05 2.74 4.80
N SER A 74 -25.64 3.61 5.73
CA SER A 74 -25.73 5.06 5.59
C SER A 74 -24.50 5.74 4.99
N VAL A 75 -23.40 5.01 4.75
CA VAL A 75 -22.12 5.63 4.40
C VAL A 75 -22.05 5.96 2.91
N VAL A 76 -22.26 7.25 2.63
CA VAL A 76 -22.20 7.83 1.29
C VAL A 76 -21.10 8.88 1.23
N LEU A 77 -20.24 8.81 0.22
CA LEU A 77 -19.10 9.70 0.04
C LEU A 77 -19.14 10.40 -1.31
N GLY A 78 -19.01 11.73 -1.30
CA GLY A 78 -18.86 12.52 -2.51
C GLY A 78 -17.47 12.31 -3.13
N THR A 79 -17.45 12.04 -4.43
CA THR A 79 -16.25 11.87 -5.25
C THR A 79 -16.27 12.82 -6.44
N ASP A 80 -15.13 12.98 -7.12
CA ASP A 80 -15.04 13.84 -8.31
C ASP A 80 -15.45 15.30 -8.02
N GLY A 81 -15.17 15.80 -6.81
CA GLY A 81 -15.59 17.13 -6.36
C GLY A 81 -17.10 17.24 -6.04
N GLY A 82 -17.73 16.13 -5.64
CA GLY A 82 -19.15 16.07 -5.28
C GLY A 82 -20.10 15.87 -6.47
N ARG A 83 -19.56 15.51 -7.63
CA ARG A 83 -20.37 15.19 -8.83
C ARG A 83 -20.97 13.80 -8.79
N TYR A 84 -20.40 12.92 -7.97
CA TYR A 84 -20.80 11.54 -7.84
C TYR A 84 -20.80 11.13 -6.38
N ASP A 85 -21.78 10.33 -6.01
CA ASP A 85 -21.90 9.73 -4.68
C ASP A 85 -21.52 8.25 -4.75
N VAL A 86 -20.65 7.82 -3.85
CA VAL A 86 -20.28 6.42 -3.65
C VAL A 86 -21.00 5.90 -2.41
N TYR A 87 -21.90 4.95 -2.63
CA TYR A 87 -22.53 4.14 -1.59
C TYR A 87 -21.54 3.04 -1.21
N LEU A 88 -20.81 3.27 -0.11
CA LEU A 88 -19.54 2.59 0.15
C LEU A 88 -19.73 1.06 0.27
N TYR A 89 -20.73 0.62 1.04
CA TYR A 89 -20.95 -0.80 1.32
C TYR A 89 -21.74 -1.51 0.21
N ASP A 90 -22.62 -0.78 -0.48
CA ASP A 90 -23.30 -1.29 -1.69
C ASP A 90 -22.35 -1.44 -2.87
N ARG A 91 -21.14 -0.84 -2.78
CA ARG A 91 -20.14 -0.83 -3.85
C ARG A 91 -20.70 -0.24 -5.15
N ILE A 92 -21.46 0.84 -5.03
CA ILE A 92 -22.13 1.51 -6.15
C ILE A 92 -21.78 3.00 -6.15
N ARG A 93 -21.54 3.54 -7.33
CA ARG A 93 -21.38 4.96 -7.60
C ARG A 93 -22.53 5.47 -8.45
N LYS A 94 -23.09 6.62 -8.10
CA LYS A 94 -24.18 7.29 -8.84
C LYS A 94 -23.81 8.74 -9.10
N ALA A 95 -24.24 9.30 -10.22
CA ALA A 95 -24.15 10.74 -10.41
C ALA A 95 -25.11 11.47 -9.47
N ALA A 96 -24.64 12.59 -8.91
CA ALA A 96 -25.42 13.40 -7.98
C ALA A 96 -26.42 14.33 -8.70
N TYR A 97 -26.11 14.75 -9.93
CA TYR A 97 -26.83 15.81 -10.62
C TYR A 97 -27.42 15.42 -11.98
N TRP A 98 -27.18 14.19 -12.45
CA TRP A 98 -27.73 13.69 -13.73
C TRP A 98 -28.12 12.22 -13.61
N GLU A 99 -28.96 11.77 -14.54
CA GLU A 99 -29.34 10.37 -14.64
C GLU A 99 -28.30 9.61 -15.48
N GLU A 100 -27.75 8.57 -14.89
CA GLU A 100 -26.88 7.60 -15.54
C GLU A 100 -27.06 6.25 -14.85
N GLU A 101 -26.66 5.17 -15.52
CA GLU A 101 -26.63 3.85 -14.92
C GLU A 101 -25.60 3.82 -13.77
N PRO A 102 -25.97 3.27 -12.58
CA PRO A 102 -25.04 3.15 -11.47
C PRO A 102 -23.81 2.34 -11.84
N ALA A 103 -22.64 2.86 -11.51
CA ALA A 103 -21.35 2.22 -11.76
C ALA A 103 -20.94 1.32 -10.58
N GLU A 104 -20.45 0.12 -10.87
CA GLU A 104 -19.83 -0.74 -9.85
C GLU A 104 -18.56 -0.06 -9.31
N VAL A 105 -18.35 -0.10 -8.01
CA VAL A 105 -17.13 0.34 -7.33
C VAL A 105 -16.40 -0.86 -6.76
N ARG A 106 -15.08 -0.89 -6.88
CA ARG A 106 -14.29 -2.03 -6.42
C ARG A 106 -13.02 -1.57 -5.71
N ARG A 107 -12.77 -2.15 -4.53
CA ARG A 107 -11.52 -2.05 -3.78
C ARG A 107 -10.62 -3.22 -4.17
N CYS A 108 -9.41 -2.93 -4.61
CA CYS A 108 -8.58 -3.93 -5.31
C CYS A 108 -7.13 -3.88 -4.88
N THR A 109 -6.58 -5.06 -4.58
CA THR A 109 -5.14 -5.28 -4.34
C THR A 109 -4.50 -6.19 -5.40
N TRP A 110 -5.31 -6.93 -6.17
CA TRP A 110 -4.85 -7.81 -7.25
C TRP A 110 -5.55 -7.52 -8.58
N PHE A 111 -4.83 -7.76 -9.67
CA PHE A 111 -5.32 -7.57 -11.03
C PHE A 111 -5.06 -8.80 -11.89
N TYR A 112 -6.00 -9.08 -12.78
CA TYR A 112 -5.81 -9.98 -13.90
C TYR A 112 -5.30 -9.21 -15.11
N LYS A 113 -4.36 -9.80 -15.85
CA LYS A 113 -4.00 -9.37 -17.20
C LYS A 113 -3.86 -10.63 -18.06
N GLY A 114 -4.68 -10.72 -19.11
CA GLY A 114 -4.53 -11.78 -20.10
C GLY A 114 -3.24 -11.62 -20.92
N ASP A 115 -2.73 -12.73 -21.47
CA ASP A 115 -1.49 -12.73 -22.27
C ASP A 115 -1.53 -11.75 -23.44
N THR A 116 -2.70 -11.59 -24.05
CA THR A 116 -2.96 -10.68 -25.17
C THR A 116 -3.71 -9.40 -24.77
N ASP A 117 -4.12 -9.27 -23.51
CA ASP A 117 -4.84 -8.07 -23.04
C ASP A 117 -3.84 -6.96 -22.71
N SER A 118 -4.19 -5.74 -23.14
CA SER A 118 -3.46 -4.52 -22.82
C SER A 118 -3.95 -3.89 -21.52
N ARG A 119 -5.11 -4.31 -21.01
CA ARG A 119 -5.75 -3.73 -19.83
C ARG A 119 -5.64 -4.67 -18.64
N PHE A 120 -5.51 -4.06 -17.47
CA PHE A 120 -5.62 -4.76 -16.19
C PHE A 120 -7.07 -4.74 -15.75
N ILE A 121 -7.57 -5.89 -15.31
CA ILE A 121 -8.92 -6.02 -14.75
C ILE A 121 -8.76 -6.25 -13.25
N PRO A 122 -9.28 -5.37 -12.39
CA PRO A 122 -9.25 -5.59 -10.95
C PRO A 122 -10.01 -6.86 -10.58
N TYR A 123 -9.40 -7.73 -9.78
CA TYR A 123 -10.13 -8.83 -9.17
C TYR A 123 -11.11 -8.30 -8.12
N THR A 124 -12.15 -9.09 -7.83
CA THR A 124 -13.03 -8.82 -6.68
C THR A 124 -12.23 -8.85 -5.39
N GLU A 125 -12.71 -8.13 -4.37
CA GLU A 125 -12.07 -8.07 -3.05
C GLU A 125 -11.94 -9.49 -2.45
N GLU A 126 -13.01 -10.27 -2.46
CA GLU A 126 -13.03 -11.65 -1.96
C GLU A 126 -11.99 -12.55 -2.67
N PHE A 127 -11.82 -12.41 -3.98
CA PHE A 127 -10.83 -13.20 -4.71
C PHE A 127 -9.41 -12.74 -4.42
N SER A 128 -9.22 -11.43 -4.31
CA SER A 128 -7.94 -10.80 -3.94
C SER A 128 -7.49 -11.25 -2.55
N GLU A 129 -8.39 -11.31 -1.57
CA GLU A 129 -8.11 -11.83 -0.22
C GLU A 129 -7.65 -13.29 -0.24
N LYS A 130 -8.30 -14.13 -1.05
CA LYS A 130 -7.87 -15.53 -1.24
C LYS A 130 -6.45 -15.56 -1.80
N LEU A 131 -6.15 -14.77 -2.83
CA LEU A 131 -4.81 -14.70 -3.42
C LEU A 131 -3.76 -14.28 -2.38
N GLU A 132 -4.02 -13.27 -1.55
CA GLU A 132 -3.10 -12.86 -0.49
C GLU A 132 -2.82 -14.00 0.50
N VAL A 133 -3.86 -14.73 0.94
CA VAL A 133 -3.70 -15.88 1.82
C VAL A 133 -2.83 -16.95 1.16
N TRP A 134 -3.05 -17.24 -0.12
CA TRP A 134 -2.24 -18.21 -0.87
C TRP A 134 -0.78 -17.76 -1.00
N VAL A 135 -0.54 -16.49 -1.35
CA VAL A 135 0.80 -15.91 -1.50
C VAL A 135 1.54 -15.93 -0.17
N LEU A 136 0.91 -15.46 0.91
CA LEU A 136 1.50 -15.49 2.24
C LEU A 136 1.75 -16.91 2.72
N TYR A 137 0.81 -17.84 2.52
CA TYR A 137 1.00 -19.24 2.89
C TYR A 137 2.16 -19.88 2.13
N PHE A 138 2.25 -19.67 0.81
CA PHE A 138 3.33 -20.21 -0.01
C PHE A 138 4.67 -19.57 0.37
N PHE A 139 4.71 -18.26 0.54
CA PHE A 139 5.90 -17.54 0.98
C PHE A 139 6.37 -18.06 2.35
N MET A 140 5.50 -18.09 3.36
CA MET A 140 5.84 -18.60 4.68
C MET A 140 6.24 -20.08 4.66
N SER A 141 5.60 -20.92 3.85
CA SER A 141 5.92 -22.34 3.72
C SER A 141 7.26 -22.57 3.00
N PHE A 142 7.54 -21.80 1.95
CA PHE A 142 8.81 -21.82 1.25
C PHE A 142 9.93 -21.33 2.17
N PHE A 143 9.74 -20.24 2.91
CA PHE A 143 10.72 -19.75 3.88
C PHE A 143 10.92 -20.72 5.06
N LYS A 144 9.87 -21.36 5.58
CA LYS A 144 10.01 -22.43 6.59
C LYS A 144 10.78 -23.63 6.02
N LYS A 145 10.50 -24.03 4.78
CA LYS A 145 11.21 -25.13 4.11
C LYS A 145 12.67 -24.77 3.87
N CYS A 146 12.97 -23.59 3.31
CA CYS A 146 14.34 -23.10 3.11
C CYS A 146 15.08 -22.96 4.45
N ARG A 147 14.46 -22.39 5.49
CA ARG A 147 15.06 -22.28 6.83
C ARG A 147 15.32 -23.65 7.47
N SER A 148 14.43 -24.62 7.24
CA SER A 148 14.66 -26.02 7.65
C SER A 148 15.76 -26.70 6.84
N TYR A 149 15.95 -26.34 5.57
CA TYR A 149 17.04 -26.86 4.72
C TYR A 149 18.39 -26.21 5.02
N ILE A 150 18.42 -25.02 5.60
CA ILE A 150 19.62 -24.27 5.99
C ILE A 150 20.09 -24.62 7.42
N HIS A 151 19.38 -25.51 8.14
CA HIS A 151 19.86 -26.09 9.39
C HIS A 151 20.51 -27.48 9.15
N TRP A 152 21.70 -27.46 8.56
CA TRP A 152 22.75 -28.49 8.66
C TRP A 152 24.12 -27.83 8.55
#